data_AF-A0A4V2EUJ6-F1
#
_entry.id   AF-A0A4V2EUJ6-F1
#
_cell.length_a   1.000
_cell.length_b   1.000
_cell.length_c   1.000
_cell.angle_alpha   90.00
_cell.angle_beta   90.00
_cell.angle_gamma   90.00
#
_symmetry.space_group_name_H-M   'P 1'
#
loop_
_entity.id
_entity.type
_entity.pdbx_description
1 polymer ?
#
loop_
_entity_poly.entity_id
_entity_poly.type
_entity_poly.pdbx_seq_one_letter_code
_entity_poly.pdbx_strand_id
1 'polypeptide(L)'
;MDDPRYPIAKSYLRFDGDSATIAVDADVARSWLLGDFMLREIPIVLAEVNKAANEQHRLRLRVAVAHGETVVTPPFVGGDAVRRAARLRDATALRDAMTNTPDADLGLILADDFFSQVVKQGERGLSREAFKPVDVQVKDFTERGWIHMTTETRNETTQQISAMGAFAHLQKISENFNYVEYVNSDYVNFGVVNNRDDG
;
A
#
# COMPACT_ATOMS: atom_id res chain seq x y z
N MET A 1 1.90 19.79 16.76
CA MET A 1 0.92 20.59 16.00
C MET A 1 0.61 19.77 14.78
N ASP A 2 -0.60 19.26 14.70
CA ASP A 2 -0.96 18.20 13.77
C ASP A 2 -1.12 18.78 12.36
N ASP A 3 -0.55 18.11 11.36
CA ASP A 3 -0.65 18.54 9.96
C ASP A 3 -2.02 18.12 9.41
N PRO A 4 -2.90 19.06 9.04
CA PRO A 4 -4.27 18.76 8.62
C PRO A 4 -4.34 17.94 7.33
N ARG A 5 -3.23 17.74 6.61
CA ARG A 5 -3.15 16.84 5.45
C ARG A 5 -3.17 15.36 5.83
N TYR A 6 -2.82 15.03 7.08
CA TYR A 6 -2.74 13.67 7.59
C TYR A 6 -3.77 13.48 8.69
N PRO A 7 -4.80 12.64 8.50
CA PRO A 7 -5.75 12.34 9.55
C PRO A 7 -5.01 11.63 10.69
N ILE A 8 -5.25 12.10 11.91
CA ILE A 8 -4.85 11.35 13.10
C ILE A 8 -5.78 10.17 13.19
N ALA A 9 -5.25 8.97 13.02
CA ALA A 9 -6.03 7.76 13.12
C ALA A 9 -5.28 6.68 13.85
N LYS A 10 -6.00 5.73 14.44
CA LYS A 10 -5.38 4.55 14.99
C LYS A 10 -4.89 3.69 13.84
N SER A 11 -3.65 3.22 13.96
CA SER A 11 -3.15 2.21 13.04
C SER A 11 -2.35 1.16 13.78
N TYR A 12 -2.22 0.01 13.16
CA TYR A 12 -1.38 -1.07 13.64
C TYR A 12 -0.46 -1.54 12.51
N LEU A 13 0.84 -1.59 12.78
CA LEU A 13 1.86 -2.02 11.84
C LEU A 13 2.50 -3.33 12.34
N ARG A 14 2.51 -4.35 11.48
CA ARG A 14 3.23 -5.62 11.68
C ARG A 14 4.26 -5.80 10.58
N PHE A 15 5.42 -6.34 10.92
CA PHE A 15 6.41 -6.81 9.96
C PHE A 15 6.50 -8.34 9.98
N ASP A 16 6.49 -8.96 8.80
CA ASP A 16 6.72 -10.39 8.59
C ASP A 16 7.80 -10.57 7.52
N GLY A 17 9.06 -10.67 7.94
CA GLY A 17 10.21 -10.74 7.02
C GLY A 17 10.29 -9.49 6.13
N ASP A 18 10.22 -9.69 4.82
CA ASP A 18 10.23 -8.61 3.82
C ASP A 18 8.84 -8.02 3.52
N SER A 19 7.86 -8.35 4.36
CA SER A 19 6.50 -7.82 4.25
C SER A 19 6.09 -7.02 5.47
N ALA A 20 5.20 -6.05 5.27
CA ALA A 20 4.56 -5.29 6.32
C ALA A 20 3.04 -5.31 6.12
N THR A 21 2.29 -5.33 7.22
CA THR A 21 0.84 -5.17 7.24
C THR A 21 0.48 -3.93 8.04
N ILE A 22 -0.27 -3.00 7.45
CA ILE A 22 -0.84 -1.85 8.16
C ILE A 22 -2.36 -2.03 8.22
N ALA A 23 -2.92 -2.04 9.43
CA ALA A 23 -4.36 -1.91 9.63
C ALA A 23 -4.67 -0.48 10.07
N VAL A 24 -5.56 0.21 9.34
CA VAL A 24 -5.96 1.60 9.62
C VAL A 24 -7.43 1.61 10.03
N ASP A 25 -7.74 2.38 11.08
CA ASP A 25 -9.09 2.55 11.60
C ASP A 25 -10.07 3.11 10.53
N ALA A 26 -11.35 2.74 10.64
CA ALA A 26 -12.43 3.20 9.78
C ALA A 26 -12.64 4.73 9.80
N ASP A 27 -12.11 5.43 10.80
CA ASP A 27 -12.12 6.90 10.86
C ASP A 27 -11.33 7.57 9.72
N VAL A 28 -10.47 6.84 9.01
CA VAL A 28 -9.79 7.34 7.82
C VAL A 28 -10.64 7.14 6.57
N ALA A 29 -10.96 8.24 5.89
CA ALA A 29 -11.63 8.20 4.60
C ALA A 29 -10.85 7.32 3.60
N ARG A 30 -11.51 6.28 3.07
CA ARG A 30 -10.90 5.34 2.11
C ARG A 30 -10.35 6.02 0.85
N SER A 31 -10.97 7.12 0.41
CA SER A 31 -10.49 7.92 -0.71
C SER A 31 -9.23 8.71 -0.40
N TRP A 32 -9.09 9.25 0.81
CA TRP A 32 -7.82 9.85 1.25
C TRP A 32 -6.72 8.79 1.30
N LEU A 33 -7.05 7.63 1.87
CA LEU A 33 -6.11 6.53 2.02
C LEU A 33 -5.60 6.00 0.66
N LEU A 34 -6.47 5.91 -0.33
CA LEU A 34 -6.08 5.54 -1.68
C LEU A 34 -5.37 6.69 -2.42
N GLY A 35 -6.02 7.85 -2.54
CA GLY A 35 -5.53 8.95 -3.39
C GLY A 35 -4.32 9.68 -2.82
N ASP A 36 -4.38 10.05 -1.55
CA ASP A 36 -3.34 10.86 -0.90
C ASP A 36 -2.22 9.97 -0.37
N PHE A 37 -2.55 8.89 0.33
CA PHE A 37 -1.52 8.07 0.94
C PHE A 37 -0.90 7.06 -0.04
N MET A 38 -1.71 6.15 -0.61
CA MET A 38 -1.20 5.08 -1.47
C MET A 38 -0.67 5.56 -2.82
N LEU A 39 -1.38 6.49 -3.48
CA LEU A 39 -1.06 6.91 -4.85
C LEU A 39 -0.21 8.17 -4.94
N ARG A 40 0.00 8.90 -3.83
CA ARG A 40 0.85 10.09 -3.79
C ARG A 40 2.03 9.93 -2.83
N GLU A 41 1.79 9.78 -1.53
CA GLU A 41 2.90 9.74 -0.56
C GLU A 41 3.83 8.53 -0.74
N ILE A 42 3.28 7.32 -0.97
CA ILE A 42 4.12 6.12 -1.13
C ILE A 42 5.04 6.23 -2.38
N PRO A 43 4.55 6.60 -3.59
CA PRO A 43 5.41 6.83 -4.74
C PRO A 43 6.51 7.89 -4.49
N ILE A 44 6.18 9.01 -3.83
CA ILE A 44 7.15 10.06 -3.51
C ILE A 44 8.29 9.50 -2.63
N VAL A 45 7.92 8.73 -1.60
CA VAL A 45 8.91 8.11 -0.71
C VAL A 45 9.74 7.08 -1.46
N LEU A 46 9.13 6.24 -2.27
CA LEU A 46 9.84 5.23 -3.07
C LEU A 46 10.83 5.86 -4.02
N ALA A 47 10.43 6.92 -4.71
CA ALA A 47 11.29 7.69 -5.58
C ALA A 47 12.49 8.24 -4.83
N GLU A 48 12.28 8.83 -3.65
CA GLU A 48 13.37 9.36 -2.82
C GLU A 48 14.34 8.26 -2.36
N VAL A 49 13.82 7.11 -1.92
CA VAL A 49 14.65 5.94 -1.56
C VAL A 49 15.44 5.44 -2.77
N ASN A 50 14.80 5.36 -3.94
CA ASN A 50 15.39 4.83 -5.17
C ASN A 50 16.33 5.81 -5.90
N LYS A 51 16.35 7.10 -5.54
CA LYS A 51 17.33 8.06 -6.07
C LYS A 51 18.76 7.67 -5.72
N ALA A 52 18.97 7.14 -4.51
CA ALA A 52 20.29 6.71 -4.05
C ALA A 52 20.63 5.25 -4.43
N ALA A 53 19.66 4.51 -4.99
CA ALA A 53 19.81 3.10 -5.31
C ALA A 53 20.30 2.91 -6.77
N ASN A 54 21.21 1.95 -6.95
CA ASN A 54 21.46 1.38 -8.26
C ASN A 54 20.33 0.38 -8.61
N GLU A 55 20.30 -0.11 -9.85
CA GLU A 55 19.23 -1.01 -10.31
C GLU A 55 19.07 -2.26 -9.43
N GLN A 56 20.18 -2.81 -8.91
CA GLN A 56 20.18 -4.01 -8.06
C GLN A 56 19.63 -3.76 -6.66
N HIS A 57 19.62 -2.51 -6.18
CA HIS A 57 19.14 -2.14 -4.84
C HIS A 57 17.86 -1.30 -4.91
N ARG A 58 17.25 -1.19 -6.10
CA ARG A 58 16.01 -0.45 -6.30
C ARG A 58 14.86 -1.13 -5.58
N LEU A 59 14.23 -0.41 -4.67
CA LEU A 59 13.09 -0.86 -3.90
C LEU A 59 11.83 -0.83 -4.76
N ARG A 60 11.20 -2.00 -4.94
CA ARG A 60 9.95 -2.14 -5.68
C ARG A 60 8.90 -2.81 -4.79
N LEU A 61 7.74 -2.18 -4.64
CA LEU A 61 6.69 -2.61 -3.73
C LEU A 61 5.48 -3.19 -4.48
N ARG A 62 4.97 -4.29 -3.95
CA ARG A 62 3.62 -4.79 -4.26
C ARG A 62 2.73 -4.53 -3.07
N VAL A 63 1.64 -3.79 -3.29
CA VAL A 63 0.70 -3.38 -2.24
C VAL A 63 -0.70 -3.88 -2.57
N ALA A 64 -1.37 -4.48 -1.59
CA ALA A 64 -2.79 -4.80 -1.70
C ALA A 64 -3.62 -4.04 -0.68
N VAL A 65 -4.81 -3.59 -1.09
CA VAL A 65 -5.77 -2.89 -0.23
C VAL A 65 -7.08 -3.64 -0.19
N ALA A 66 -7.51 -3.98 1.01
CA ALA A 66 -8.84 -4.54 1.28
C ALA A 66 -9.42 -3.89 2.54
N HIS A 67 -10.74 -3.82 2.63
CA HIS A 67 -11.44 -3.40 3.84
C HIS A 67 -12.31 -4.54 4.36
N GLY A 68 -12.64 -4.49 5.66
CA GLY A 68 -13.57 -5.42 6.28
C GLY A 68 -13.17 -5.73 7.72
N GLU A 69 -13.75 -6.78 8.26
CA GLU A 69 -13.49 -7.18 9.64
C GLU A 69 -12.03 -7.59 9.84
N THR A 70 -11.45 -7.05 10.90
CA THR A 70 -10.12 -7.40 11.38
C THR A 70 -10.17 -7.59 12.89
N VAL A 71 -9.19 -8.35 13.38
CA VAL A 71 -8.92 -8.47 14.80
C VAL A 71 -7.50 -7.99 15.02
N VAL A 72 -7.37 -6.94 15.81
CA VAL A 72 -6.08 -6.37 16.21
C VAL A 72 -5.86 -6.69 17.69
N THR A 73 -4.97 -7.65 17.95
CA THR A 73 -4.56 -8.12 19.27
C THR A 73 -3.04 -8.15 19.29
N PRO A 74 -2.34 -7.03 19.59
CA PRO A 74 -0.89 -6.96 19.50
C PRO A 74 -0.20 -8.16 20.17
N PRO A 75 0.79 -8.82 19.51
CA PRO A 75 1.42 -8.47 18.24
C PRO A 75 0.72 -9.03 16.98
N PHE A 76 -0.53 -9.46 17.10
CA PHE A 76 -1.29 -10.10 16.04
C PHE A 76 -2.28 -9.14 15.39
N VAL A 77 -2.31 -9.18 14.06
CA VAL A 77 -3.39 -8.64 13.23
C VAL A 77 -3.88 -9.73 12.31
N GLY A 78 -5.19 -9.98 12.35
CA GLY A 78 -5.83 -11.05 11.60
C GLY A 78 -7.22 -10.66 11.14
N GLY A 79 -7.96 -11.64 10.65
CA GLY A 79 -9.29 -11.44 10.08
C GLY A 79 -9.30 -11.51 8.56
N ASP A 80 -10.49 -11.36 8.00
CA ASP A 80 -10.79 -11.68 6.61
C ASP A 80 -10.15 -10.67 5.68
N ALA A 81 -10.20 -9.39 6.04
CA ALA A 81 -9.54 -8.33 5.27
C ALA A 81 -8.01 -8.51 5.20
N VAL A 82 -7.36 -8.99 6.28
CA VAL A 82 -5.92 -9.26 6.30
C VAL A 82 -5.58 -10.42 5.36
N ARG A 83 -6.33 -11.52 5.45
CA ARG A 83 -6.14 -12.69 4.59
C ARG A 83 -6.37 -12.34 3.12
N ARG A 84 -7.43 -11.60 2.83
CA ARG A 84 -7.78 -11.13 1.49
C ARG A 84 -6.70 -10.23 0.89
N ALA A 85 -6.23 -9.23 1.64
CA ALA A 85 -5.12 -8.38 1.21
C ALA A 85 -3.86 -9.20 0.93
N ALA A 86 -3.50 -10.14 1.80
CA ALA A 86 -2.35 -11.02 1.57
C ALA A 86 -2.52 -11.88 0.29
N ARG A 87 -3.70 -12.44 0.04
CA ARG A 87 -3.99 -13.22 -1.17
C ARG A 87 -3.94 -12.38 -2.44
N LEU A 88 -4.52 -11.19 -2.44
CA LEU A 88 -4.47 -10.25 -3.56
C LEU A 88 -3.02 -9.82 -3.85
N ARG A 89 -2.24 -9.49 -2.83
CA ARG A 89 -0.83 -9.11 -2.95
C ARG A 89 0.03 -10.23 -3.54
N ASP A 90 -0.25 -11.47 -3.15
CA ASP A 90 0.50 -12.65 -3.59
C ASP A 90 0.09 -13.13 -4.99
N ALA A 91 -0.99 -12.56 -5.57
CA ALA A 91 -1.53 -12.94 -6.86
C ALA A 91 -0.49 -12.86 -7.97
N THR A 92 -0.45 -13.91 -8.81
CA THR A 92 0.43 -13.97 -9.99
C THR A 92 0.19 -12.80 -10.92
N ALA A 93 -1.07 -12.36 -11.10
CA ALA A 93 -1.40 -11.21 -11.93
C ALA A 93 -0.67 -9.92 -11.50
N LEU A 94 -0.49 -9.68 -10.20
CA LEU A 94 0.26 -8.51 -9.71
C LEU A 94 1.77 -8.67 -9.88
N ARG A 95 2.28 -9.89 -9.70
CA ARG A 95 3.69 -10.21 -9.98
C ARG A 95 4.00 -9.97 -11.45
N ASP A 96 3.18 -10.50 -12.35
CA ASP A 96 3.35 -10.36 -13.80
C ASP A 96 3.23 -8.91 -14.24
N ALA A 97 2.30 -8.14 -13.67
CA ALA A 97 2.18 -6.71 -13.95
C ALA A 97 3.45 -5.92 -13.56
N MET A 98 4.06 -6.25 -12.42
CA MET A 98 5.35 -5.69 -12.00
C MET A 98 6.49 -6.12 -12.91
N THR A 99 6.57 -7.40 -13.30
CA THR A 99 7.59 -7.89 -14.24
C THR A 99 7.49 -7.20 -15.60
N ASN A 100 6.27 -7.03 -16.12
CA ASN A 100 6.01 -6.40 -17.41
C ASN A 100 6.12 -4.86 -17.38
N THR A 101 6.27 -4.26 -16.20
CA THR A 101 6.43 -2.81 -16.01
C THR A 101 7.70 -2.53 -15.21
N PRO A 102 8.89 -2.71 -15.81
CA PRO A 102 10.16 -2.60 -15.09
C PRO A 102 10.41 -1.21 -14.49
N ASP A 103 9.79 -0.16 -15.03
CA ASP A 103 9.91 1.21 -14.53
C ASP A 103 8.95 1.55 -13.38
N ALA A 104 8.04 0.63 -13.03
CA ALA A 104 7.15 0.81 -11.88
C ALA A 104 7.84 0.38 -10.58
N ASP A 105 7.89 1.33 -9.63
CA ASP A 105 8.38 1.10 -8.27
C ASP A 105 7.24 0.68 -7.32
N LEU A 106 5.97 0.91 -7.70
CA LEU A 106 4.81 0.46 -6.94
C LEU A 106 3.75 -0.15 -7.88
N GLY A 107 3.37 -1.39 -7.55
CA GLY A 107 2.18 -2.06 -8.06
C GLY A 107 1.14 -2.19 -6.96
N LEU A 108 -0.04 -1.64 -7.19
CA LEU A 108 -1.17 -1.63 -6.26
C LEU A 108 -2.27 -2.56 -6.77
N ILE A 109 -2.84 -3.40 -5.91
CA ILE A 109 -4.06 -4.16 -6.20
C ILE A 109 -5.15 -3.84 -5.18
N LEU A 110 -6.33 -3.47 -5.66
CA LEU A 110 -7.50 -3.23 -4.82
C LEU A 110 -8.45 -4.43 -4.88
N ALA A 111 -9.03 -4.75 -3.73
CA ALA A 111 -10.22 -5.57 -3.62
C ALA A 111 -11.40 -4.96 -4.40
N ASP A 112 -12.29 -5.78 -4.97
CA ASP A 112 -13.37 -5.32 -5.88
C ASP A 112 -14.37 -4.36 -5.22
N ASP A 113 -14.72 -4.63 -3.96
CA ASP A 113 -15.59 -3.77 -3.14
C ASP A 113 -14.91 -2.44 -2.80
N PHE A 114 -13.64 -2.45 -2.42
CA PHE A 114 -12.87 -1.22 -2.18
C PHE A 114 -12.83 -0.35 -3.44
N PHE A 115 -12.53 -0.93 -4.59
CA PHE A 115 -12.53 -0.24 -5.87
C PHE A 115 -13.91 0.35 -6.20
N SER A 116 -14.96 -0.45 -5.98
CA SER A 116 -16.33 -0.05 -6.28
C SER A 116 -16.83 1.10 -5.40
N GLN A 117 -16.36 1.19 -4.17
CA GLN A 117 -16.73 2.26 -3.24
C GLN A 117 -15.92 3.53 -3.48
N VAL A 118 -14.62 3.43 -3.78
CA VAL A 118 -13.74 4.61 -3.81
C VAL A 118 -13.52 5.13 -5.23
N VAL A 119 -13.12 4.25 -6.14
CA VAL A 119 -12.68 4.65 -7.49
C VAL A 119 -13.87 4.84 -8.42
N LYS A 120 -14.87 3.94 -8.40
CA LYS A 120 -16.06 4.10 -9.26
C LYS A 120 -16.85 5.36 -8.94
N GLN A 121 -16.76 5.87 -7.70
CA GLN A 121 -17.41 7.10 -7.29
C GLN A 121 -16.63 8.37 -7.71
N GLY A 122 -15.43 8.21 -8.26
CA GLY A 122 -14.59 9.32 -8.75
C GLY A 122 -14.04 10.22 -7.63
N GLU A 123 -14.03 9.72 -6.38
CA GLU A 123 -13.57 10.51 -5.24
C GLU A 123 -12.10 10.93 -5.44
N ARG A 124 -11.77 12.16 -5.04
CA ARG A 124 -10.43 12.74 -5.15
C ARG A 124 -9.81 12.72 -6.56
N GLY A 125 -10.63 12.65 -7.60
CA GLY A 125 -10.16 12.67 -9.00
C GLY A 125 -9.57 11.34 -9.48
N LEU A 126 -9.85 10.24 -8.78
CA LEU A 126 -9.36 8.91 -9.16
C LEU A 126 -9.99 8.47 -10.48
N SER A 127 -9.17 8.27 -11.51
CA SER A 127 -9.63 7.75 -12.80
C SER A 127 -9.80 6.24 -12.75
N ARG A 128 -11.02 5.77 -13.02
CA ARG A 128 -11.34 4.35 -13.17
C ARG A 128 -10.45 3.66 -14.22
N GLU A 129 -10.11 4.35 -15.29
CA GLU A 129 -9.37 3.79 -16.44
C GLU A 129 -7.91 3.47 -16.10
N ALA A 130 -7.38 4.10 -15.05
CA ALA A 130 -6.06 3.86 -14.50
C ALA A 130 -5.95 2.52 -13.74
N PHE A 131 -7.07 1.83 -13.50
CA PHE A 131 -7.11 0.54 -12.83
C PHE A 131 -7.56 -0.56 -13.80
N LYS A 132 -6.79 -1.64 -13.88
CA LYS A 132 -7.07 -2.78 -14.75
C LYS A 132 -7.67 -3.94 -13.94
N PRO A 133 -8.85 -4.45 -14.31
CA PRO A 133 -9.46 -5.57 -13.61
C PRO A 133 -8.69 -6.85 -13.90
N VAL A 134 -8.46 -7.67 -12.87
CA VAL A 134 -7.82 -8.99 -12.96
C VAL A 134 -8.62 -10.02 -12.20
N ASP A 135 -8.58 -11.28 -12.62
CA ASP A 135 -9.14 -12.40 -11.88
C ASP A 135 -8.01 -13.02 -11.05
N VAL A 136 -8.15 -12.95 -9.74
CA VAL A 136 -7.17 -13.46 -8.78
C VAL A 136 -7.58 -14.85 -8.36
N GLN A 137 -6.65 -15.81 -8.48
CA GLN A 137 -6.78 -17.17 -7.96
C GLN A 137 -5.53 -17.51 -7.15
N VAL A 138 -5.69 -17.72 -5.84
CA VAL A 138 -4.58 -18.05 -4.93
C VAL A 138 -5.06 -19.08 -3.91
N LYS A 139 -4.60 -20.33 -4.03
CA LYS A 139 -5.14 -21.46 -3.25
C LYS A 139 -6.67 -21.56 -3.47
N ASP A 140 -7.45 -21.64 -2.41
CA ASP A 140 -8.91 -21.71 -2.45
C ASP A 140 -9.59 -20.32 -2.53
N PHE A 141 -8.81 -19.25 -2.75
CA PHE A 141 -9.32 -17.89 -2.87
C PHE A 141 -9.46 -17.50 -4.34
N THR A 142 -10.66 -17.07 -4.72
CA THR A 142 -10.96 -16.49 -6.04
C THR A 142 -11.68 -15.17 -5.88
N GLU A 143 -11.17 -14.11 -6.50
CA GLU A 143 -11.78 -12.77 -6.45
C GLU A 143 -11.37 -11.91 -7.64
N ARG A 144 -12.21 -10.94 -8.02
CA ARG A 144 -11.80 -9.84 -8.90
C ARG A 144 -10.90 -8.87 -8.11
N GLY A 145 -9.73 -8.56 -8.66
CA GLY A 145 -8.88 -7.47 -8.20
C GLY A 145 -8.75 -6.35 -9.23
N TRP A 146 -8.23 -5.20 -8.80
CA TRP A 146 -7.98 -4.05 -9.68
C TRP A 146 -6.56 -3.55 -9.53
N ILE A 147 -5.74 -3.72 -10.55
CA ILE A 147 -4.32 -3.35 -10.54
C ILE A 147 -4.13 -1.93 -11.04
N HIS A 148 -3.31 -1.15 -10.32
CA HIS A 148 -2.76 0.12 -10.76
C HIS A 148 -1.23 0.09 -10.64
N MET A 149 -0.55 0.63 -11.64
CA MET A 149 0.91 0.72 -11.66
C MET A 149 1.30 2.19 -11.61
N THR A 150 2.14 2.57 -10.66
CA THR A 150 2.70 3.92 -10.63
C THR A 150 4.06 3.91 -11.31
N THR A 151 4.16 4.59 -12.45
CA THR A 151 5.42 4.87 -13.13
C THR A 151 5.75 6.33 -12.88
N GLU A 152 6.79 6.63 -12.10
CA GLU A 152 7.29 7.99 -12.02
C GLU A 152 8.36 8.21 -13.10
N THR A 153 8.33 9.35 -13.78
CA THR A 153 9.36 9.71 -14.75
C THR A 153 10.62 10.13 -13.98
N ARG A 154 11.64 9.27 -13.99
CA ARG A 154 12.91 9.46 -13.27
C ARG A 154 13.67 10.66 -13.86
N ASN A 155 13.42 11.86 -13.35
CA ASN A 155 14.21 13.04 -13.73
C ASN A 155 15.52 13.05 -12.94
N GLU A 156 16.62 12.81 -13.66
CA GLU A 156 17.99 12.80 -13.13
C GLU A 156 18.49 14.20 -12.83
N THR A 157 18.17 14.78 -11.67
CA THR A 157 19.10 15.71 -11.01
C THR A 157 18.79 15.86 -9.52
N THR A 158 19.87 15.75 -8.73
CA THR A 158 20.05 16.22 -7.34
C THR A 158 20.18 15.11 -6.30
N GLN A 159 21.42 15.02 -5.80
CA GLN A 159 21.95 14.11 -4.80
C GLN A 159 21.55 14.48 -3.36
N GLN A 160 21.66 13.46 -2.50
CA GLN A 160 21.94 13.56 -1.05
C GLN A 160 20.84 14.15 -0.18
N ILE A 161 19.70 13.46 -0.08
CA ILE A 161 19.00 13.38 1.20
C ILE A 161 18.88 11.90 1.56
N SER A 162 19.48 11.58 2.70
CA SER A 162 19.68 10.26 3.29
C SER A 162 18.41 9.39 3.25
N ALA A 163 18.57 8.07 3.06
CA ALA A 163 17.54 7.07 3.32
C ALA A 163 16.90 7.22 4.72
N MET A 164 17.57 7.86 5.68
CA MET A 164 16.99 8.25 6.98
C MET A 164 15.88 9.31 6.86
N GLY A 165 15.90 10.18 5.86
CA GLY A 165 14.86 11.20 5.62
C GLY A 165 13.56 10.60 5.09
N ALA A 166 13.66 9.63 4.18
CA ALA A 166 12.51 8.87 3.69
C ALA A 166 11.91 7.97 4.80
N PHE A 167 12.77 7.30 5.57
CA PHE A 167 12.34 6.58 6.78
C PHE A 167 11.73 7.53 7.83
N ALA A 168 12.29 8.73 8.03
CA ALA A 168 11.70 9.72 8.94
C ALA A 168 10.37 10.28 8.42
N HIS A 169 10.13 10.31 7.10
CA HIS A 169 8.83 10.69 6.53
C HIS A 169 7.79 9.59 6.73
N LEU A 170 8.15 8.32 6.48
CA LEU A 170 7.30 7.18 6.84
C LEU A 170 7.09 7.07 8.35
N GLN A 171 8.12 7.38 9.13
CA GLN A 171 8.06 7.43 10.59
C GLN A 171 7.13 8.56 11.03
N LYS A 172 7.22 9.77 10.48
CA LYS A 172 6.29 10.87 10.76
C LYS A 172 4.86 10.56 10.35
N ILE A 173 4.67 9.89 9.20
CA ILE A 173 3.36 9.39 8.79
C ILE A 173 2.87 8.37 9.83
N SER A 174 3.71 7.44 10.26
CA SER A 174 3.38 6.47 11.31
C SER A 174 3.20 7.11 12.70
N GLU A 175 3.88 8.21 13.01
CA GLU A 175 3.77 8.97 14.27
C GLU A 175 2.44 9.74 14.32
N ASN A 176 1.92 10.18 13.16
CA ASN A 176 0.55 10.68 13.05
C ASN A 176 -0.51 9.57 13.21
N PHE A 177 -0.09 8.30 13.11
CA PHE A 177 -0.94 7.15 13.37
C PHE A 177 -0.65 6.52 14.74
N ASN A 178 -1.40 6.92 15.77
CA ASN A 178 -1.14 6.47 17.14
C ASN A 178 -1.25 4.93 17.29
N TYR A 179 -0.23 4.33 17.92
CA TYR A 179 -0.18 2.93 18.35
C TYR A 179 -0.96 2.74 19.66
N VAL A 180 -2.12 2.07 19.68
CA VAL A 180 -2.82 1.66 20.92
C VAL A 180 -3.71 0.41 20.74
N GLU A 181 -3.79 -0.40 21.81
CA GLU A 181 -4.55 -1.64 22.05
C GLU A 181 -6.09 -1.60 21.84
N TYR A 182 -6.61 -2.76 21.41
CA TYR A 182 -7.97 -3.33 21.54
C TYR A 182 -9.19 -2.39 21.40
N VAL A 183 -9.76 -2.34 20.19
CA VAL A 183 -11.16 -1.90 19.93
C VAL A 183 -11.74 -2.71 18.75
N ASN A 184 -13.05 -2.94 18.80
CA ASN A 184 -13.84 -3.82 17.93
C ASN A 184 -14.20 -3.17 16.56
N SER A 185 -14.13 -3.99 15.51
CA SER A 185 -14.70 -3.94 14.13
C SER A 185 -14.39 -2.76 13.19
N ASP A 186 -13.95 -3.15 11.98
CA ASP A 186 -13.69 -2.42 10.72
C ASP A 186 -12.36 -1.66 10.59
N TYR A 187 -11.34 -2.34 10.04
CA TYR A 187 -10.08 -1.72 9.60
C TYR A 187 -9.85 -1.90 8.09
N VAL A 188 -9.08 -0.99 7.50
CA VAL A 188 -8.51 -1.15 6.15
C VAL A 188 -7.11 -1.75 6.26
N ASN A 189 -6.84 -2.84 5.54
CA ASN A 189 -5.53 -3.49 5.51
C ASN A 189 -4.71 -3.14 4.29
N PHE A 190 -3.42 -2.91 4.52
CA PHE A 190 -2.36 -2.75 3.53
C PHE A 190 -1.31 -3.82 3.72
N GLY A 191 -1.06 -4.64 2.69
CA GLY A 191 0.09 -5.54 2.68
C GLY A 191 1.17 -4.98 1.79
N VAL A 192 2.31 -4.53 2.34
CA VAL A 192 3.50 -4.11 1.58
C VAL A 192 4.47 -5.28 1.53
N VAL A 193 4.99 -5.65 0.35
CA VAL A 193 6.14 -6.57 0.21
C VAL A 193 7.24 -5.87 -0.56
N ASN A 194 8.45 -5.89 0.01
CA ASN A 194 9.68 -5.51 -0.67
C ASN A 194 10.10 -6.65 -1.62
N ASN A 195 10.19 -6.37 -2.92
CA ASN A 195 10.82 -7.29 -3.85
C ASN A 195 12.34 -7.02 -3.84
N ARG A 196 13.08 -7.73 -2.98
CA ARG A 196 14.47 -8.01 -3.32
C ARG A 196 14.43 -9.06 -4.42
N ASP A 197 14.84 -8.69 -5.62
CA ASP A 197 15.07 -9.67 -6.70
C ASP A 197 16.32 -10.47 -6.32
N ASP A 198 16.12 -11.50 -5.50
CA ASP A 198 17.13 -12.50 -5.21
C ASP A 198 17.19 -13.51 -6.37
N GLY A 199 17.89 -13.14 -7.44
CA GLY A 199 18.37 -14.06 -8.49
C GLY A 199 17.48 -14.27 -9.70
#